data_AF-A0AAV6HX98-F1
#
_entry.id   AF-A0AAV6HX98-F1
#
_cell.length_a   1.000
_cell.length_b   1.000
_cell.length_c   1.000
_cell.angle_alpha   90.00
_cell.angle_beta   90.00
_cell.angle_gamma   90.00
#
_symmetry.space_group_name_H-M   'P 1'
#
loop_
_entity.id
_entity.type
_entity.pdbx_description
1 polymer ?
#
loop_
_entity_poly.entity_id
_entity_poly.type
_entity_poly.pdbx_seq_one_letter_code
_entity_poly.pdbx_strand_id
1 'polypeptide(L)'
;MSMASSLRKLVSCVILDLDGTLLNTDGIVSEVLKLYLVKYGKQWDGREAHKTVGKSPLEASAVIVEDYGLPISINEFVSETTPLFIDQWHNIKALPGANRLINHLRGHNVRMALASNSSREIIESKISCQTGMFV
;
A
#
# COMPACT_ATOMS: atom_id res chain seq x y z
N MET A 1 -7.50 -2.00 -50.81
CA MET A 1 -7.63 -2.88 -49.63
C MET A 1 -6.77 -2.27 -48.53
N SER A 2 -7.40 -1.78 -47.46
CA SER A 2 -6.73 -1.01 -46.41
C SER A 2 -5.90 -1.92 -45.52
N MET A 3 -4.60 -1.68 -45.53
CA MET A 3 -3.58 -2.33 -44.71
C MET A 3 -3.61 -1.71 -43.30
N ALA A 4 -4.75 -1.81 -42.61
CA ALA A 4 -4.82 -1.49 -41.20
C ALA A 4 -4.16 -2.66 -40.46
N SER A 5 -2.85 -2.52 -40.24
CA SER A 5 -2.07 -3.42 -39.40
C SER A 5 -2.84 -3.67 -38.12
N SER A 6 -3.30 -4.92 -37.94
CA SER A 6 -3.84 -5.41 -36.69
C SER A 6 -2.74 -5.21 -35.64
N LEU A 7 -2.83 -4.12 -34.87
CA LEU A 7 -2.13 -3.98 -33.62
C LEU A 7 -2.64 -5.14 -32.77
N ARG A 8 -1.92 -6.28 -32.81
CA ARG A 8 -2.12 -7.34 -31.82
C ARG A 8 -2.05 -6.64 -30.48
N LYS A 9 -3.03 -6.88 -29.61
CA LYS A 9 -2.98 -6.40 -28.23
C LYS A 9 -1.67 -6.91 -27.62
N LEU A 10 -0.67 -6.02 -27.52
CA LEU A 10 0.64 -6.33 -26.94
C LEU A 10 0.51 -6.70 -25.45
N VAL A 11 -0.57 -6.23 -24.82
CA VAL A 11 -0.90 -6.46 -23.41
C VAL A 11 -2.28 -7.11 -23.31
N SER A 12 -2.36 -8.22 -22.58
CA SER A 12 -3.59 -9.02 -22.42
C SER A 12 -4.18 -8.97 -21.01
N CYS A 13 -3.42 -8.50 -20.02
CA CYS A 13 -3.81 -8.38 -18.63
C CYS A 13 -3.06 -7.24 -17.93
N VAL A 14 -3.55 -6.83 -16.78
CA VAL A 14 -2.94 -5.82 -15.91
C VAL A 14 -2.67 -6.43 -14.55
N ILE A 15 -1.47 -6.24 -14.02
CA ILE A 15 -1.14 -6.54 -12.62
C ILE A 15 -0.99 -5.19 -11.93
N LEU A 16 -1.79 -4.97 -10.88
CA LEU A 16 -1.81 -3.73 -10.11
C LEU A 16 -1.15 -3.97 -8.77
N ASP A 17 -0.24 -3.07 -8.40
CA ASP A 17 0.19 -2.95 -7.02
C ASP A 17 -0.94 -2.38 -6.14
N LEU A 18 -0.90 -2.58 -4.82
CA LEU A 18 -1.90 -2.09 -3.88
C LEU A 18 -1.48 -0.78 -3.21
N ASP A 19 -0.36 -0.84 -2.49
CA ASP A 19 0.04 0.12 -1.48
C ASP A 19 0.81 1.27 -2.13
N GLY A 20 0.24 2.48 -2.14
CA GLY A 20 0.80 3.62 -2.88
C GLY A 20 0.44 3.66 -4.38
N THR A 21 -0.26 2.62 -4.88
CA THR A 21 -0.78 2.57 -6.26
C THR A 21 -2.30 2.70 -6.32
N LEU A 22 -3.03 1.84 -5.60
CA LEU A 22 -4.49 1.89 -5.53
C LEU A 22 -4.98 2.55 -4.25
N LEU A 23 -4.24 2.40 -3.15
CA LEU A 23 -4.58 2.90 -1.82
C LEU A 23 -3.54 3.87 -1.31
N ASN A 24 -4.00 4.92 -0.62
CA ASN A 24 -3.14 5.87 0.07
C ASN A 24 -2.69 5.30 1.43
N THR A 25 -1.86 4.26 1.41
CA THR A 25 -1.26 3.69 2.61
C THR A 25 -0.27 4.63 3.29
N ASP A 26 0.46 5.43 2.51
CA ASP A 26 1.51 6.32 3.02
C ASP A 26 0.96 7.36 4.00
N GLY A 27 -0.28 7.82 3.78
CA GLY A 27 -0.99 8.69 4.71
C GLY A 27 -1.15 8.05 6.09
N ILE A 28 -1.69 6.83 6.15
CA ILE A 28 -1.88 6.11 7.41
C ILE A 28 -0.53 5.77 8.06
N VAL A 29 0.46 5.34 7.27
CA VAL A 29 1.81 5.06 7.76
C VAL A 29 2.40 6.30 8.43
N SER A 30 2.29 7.46 7.77
CA SER A 30 2.76 8.71 8.34
C SER A 30 2.05 9.08 9.64
N GLU A 31 0.73 8.91 9.73
CA GLU A 31 -0.04 9.25 10.93
C GLU A 31 0.32 8.37 12.12
N VAL A 32 0.40 7.06 11.93
CA VAL A 32 0.79 6.12 12.99
C VAL A 32 2.22 6.39 13.46
N LEU A 33 3.18 6.59 12.53
CA LEU A 33 4.57 6.85 12.90
C LEU A 33 4.75 8.21 13.59
N LYS A 34 4.01 9.25 13.18
CA LYS A 34 4.01 10.55 13.87
C LYS A 34 3.63 10.41 15.34
N LEU A 35 2.63 9.58 15.64
CA LEU A 35 2.17 9.36 17.02
C LEU A 35 3.11 8.43 17.79
N TYR A 36 3.56 7.35 17.16
CA TYR A 36 4.35 6.32 17.82
C TYR A 36 5.76 6.82 18.20
N LEU A 37 6.44 7.52 17.29
CA LEU A 37 7.82 7.95 17.49
C LEU A 37 8.02 8.98 18.62
N VAL A 38 6.95 9.70 18.99
CA VAL A 38 6.97 10.65 20.12
C VAL A 38 7.35 9.95 21.43
N LYS A 39 7.01 8.66 21.60
CA LYS A 39 7.41 7.85 22.77
C LYS A 39 8.92 7.79 22.97
N TYR A 40 9.69 7.94 21.90
CA TYR A 40 11.15 7.88 21.89
C TYR A 40 11.81 9.25 21.74
N GLY A 41 11.03 10.34 21.88
CA GLY A 41 11.53 11.70 21.64
C GLY A 41 11.91 11.97 20.18
N LYS A 42 11.36 11.19 19.24
CA LYS A 42 11.60 11.29 17.80
C LYS A 42 10.37 11.89 17.11
N GLN A 43 10.56 12.47 15.92
CA GLN A 43 9.46 12.98 15.09
C GLN A 43 9.56 12.37 13.70
N TRP A 44 8.45 11.82 13.21
CA TRP A 44 8.36 11.36 11.83
C TRP A 44 8.46 12.57 10.88
N ASP A 45 9.52 12.62 10.09
CA ASP A 45 9.81 13.70 9.15
C ASP A 45 9.57 13.30 7.68
N GLY A 46 9.20 12.04 7.44
CA GLY A 46 8.90 11.51 6.10
C GLY A 46 10.09 11.36 5.17
N ARG A 47 11.31 11.74 5.58
CA ARG A 47 12.51 11.64 4.74
C ARG A 47 12.76 10.21 4.28
N GLU A 48 12.41 9.26 5.14
CA GLU A 48 12.66 7.83 4.94
C GLU A 48 11.49 7.07 4.31
N ALA A 49 10.40 7.75 3.97
CA ALA A 49 9.23 7.12 3.34
C ALA A 49 9.63 6.38 2.05
N HIS A 50 10.53 6.96 1.25
CA HIS A 50 11.03 6.34 0.02
C HIS A 50 11.84 5.05 0.28
N LYS A 51 12.51 4.94 1.44
CA LYS A 51 13.28 3.73 1.79
C LYS A 51 12.35 2.58 2.17
N THR A 52 11.11 2.83 2.55
CA THR A 52 10.15 1.79 2.93
C THR A 52 9.28 1.29 1.78
N VAL A 53 9.27 2.01 0.64
CA VAL A 53 8.44 1.64 -0.52
C VAL A 53 8.84 0.26 -1.06
N GLY A 54 7.84 -0.58 -1.32
CA GLY A 54 8.03 -1.91 -1.89
C GLY A 54 8.70 -2.93 -0.96
N LYS A 55 8.95 -2.59 0.31
CA LYS A 55 9.44 -3.53 1.32
C LYS A 55 8.30 -4.30 1.96
N SER A 56 8.58 -5.49 2.46
CA SER A 56 7.68 -6.18 3.38
C SER A 56 7.52 -5.38 4.68
N PRO A 57 6.44 -5.57 5.45
CA PRO A 57 6.25 -4.88 6.73
C PRO A 57 7.43 -5.06 7.71
N LEU A 58 8.07 -6.24 7.71
CA LEU A 58 9.23 -6.53 8.56
C LEU A 58 10.47 -5.76 8.11
N GLU A 59 10.76 -5.73 6.80
CA GLU A 59 11.88 -4.97 6.25
C GLU A 59 11.68 -3.46 6.44
N ALA A 60 10.46 -2.95 6.27
CA ALA A 60 10.14 -1.55 6.52
C ALA A 60 10.31 -1.19 8.01
N SER A 61 9.89 -2.09 8.91
CA SER A 61 10.09 -1.93 10.36
C SER A 61 11.57 -1.89 10.73
N ALA A 62 12.39 -2.74 10.11
CA ALA A 62 13.84 -2.74 10.32
C ALA A 62 14.47 -1.39 9.96
N VAL A 63 14.10 -0.84 8.80
CA VAL A 63 14.56 0.50 8.36
C VAL A 63 14.17 1.58 9.38
N ILE A 64 12.92 1.57 9.88
CA ILE A 64 12.44 2.60 10.82
C ILE A 64 13.18 2.49 12.16
N VAL A 65 13.35 1.27 12.69
CA VAL A 65 14.07 1.05 13.96
C VAL A 65 15.52 1.51 13.85
N GLU A 66 16.20 1.18 12.75
CA GLU A 66 17.58 1.56 12.49
C GLU A 66 17.73 3.08 12.28
N ASP A 67 16.98 3.67 11.35
CA ASP A 67 17.13 5.09 10.96
C ASP A 67 16.78 6.04 12.12
N TYR A 68 15.77 5.70 12.93
CA TYR A 68 15.40 6.51 14.09
C TYR A 68 16.20 6.17 15.36
N GLY A 69 17.03 5.12 15.32
CA GLY A 69 17.83 4.66 16.44
C GLY A 69 16.98 4.27 17.64
N LEU A 70 15.92 3.49 17.40
CA LEU A 70 14.98 3.11 18.45
C LEU A 70 15.61 2.05 19.39
N PRO A 71 15.49 2.19 20.72
CA PRO A 71 16.07 1.26 21.69
C PRO A 71 15.21 0.01 21.91
N ILE A 72 14.65 -0.54 20.83
CA ILE A 72 13.80 -1.74 20.84
C ILE A 72 14.16 -2.65 19.67
N SER A 73 13.81 -3.93 19.78
CA SER A 73 13.95 -4.87 18.66
C SER A 73 12.92 -4.61 17.55
N ILE A 74 13.22 -5.10 16.35
CA ILE A 74 12.31 -5.05 15.19
C ILE A 74 10.99 -5.76 15.52
N ASN A 75 11.04 -6.88 16.24
CA ASN A 75 9.85 -7.65 16.61
C ASN A 75 8.97 -6.90 17.62
N GLU A 76 9.58 -6.21 18.60
CA GLU A 76 8.84 -5.35 19.52
C GLU A 76 8.18 -4.19 18.77
N PHE A 77 8.90 -3.54 17.86
CA PHE A 77 8.34 -2.46 17.03
C PHE A 77 7.14 -2.96 16.22
N VAL A 78 7.26 -4.10 15.55
CA VAL A 78 6.16 -4.72 14.79
C VAL A 78 4.99 -5.04 15.72
N SER A 79 5.24 -5.65 16.88
CA SER A 79 4.21 -6.02 17.85
C SER A 79 3.45 -4.79 18.37
N GLU A 80 4.13 -3.67 18.59
CA GLU A 80 3.50 -2.46 19.11
C GLU A 80 2.78 -1.64 18.04
N THR A 81 3.27 -1.63 16.80
CA THR A 81 2.72 -0.80 15.71
C THR A 81 1.66 -1.52 14.88
N THR A 82 1.70 -2.85 14.77
CA THR A 82 0.71 -3.61 14.00
C THR A 82 -0.74 -3.33 14.42
N PRO A 83 -1.09 -3.32 15.73
CA PRO A 83 -2.45 -2.99 16.15
C PRO A 83 -2.85 -1.56 15.76
N LEU A 84 -1.92 -0.59 15.90
CA LEU A 84 -2.17 0.81 15.53
C LEU A 84 -2.48 0.96 14.05
N PHE A 85 -1.82 0.17 13.21
CA PHE A 85 -2.08 0.13 11.77
C PHE A 85 -3.43 -0.52 11.45
N ILE A 86 -3.74 -1.67 12.05
CA ILE A 86 -5.02 -2.37 11.86
C ILE A 86 -6.19 -1.46 12.24
N ASP A 87 -6.07 -0.75 13.35
CA ASP A 87 -7.05 0.22 13.82
C ASP A 87 -7.22 1.42 12.88
N GLN A 88 -6.34 1.63 11.90
CA GLN A 88 -6.42 2.75 10.96
C GLN A 88 -6.73 2.32 9.52
N TRP A 89 -6.67 1.03 9.18
CA TRP A 89 -6.96 0.55 7.83
C TRP A 89 -8.37 0.87 7.35
N HIS A 90 -9.34 0.99 8.25
CA HIS A 90 -10.69 1.42 7.88
C HIS A 90 -10.77 2.87 7.38
N ASN A 91 -9.78 3.71 7.69
CA ASN A 91 -9.69 5.11 7.25
C ASN A 91 -8.95 5.26 5.91
N ILE A 92 -8.43 4.16 5.35
CA ILE A 92 -7.67 4.22 4.11
C ILE A 92 -8.56 4.64 2.94
N LYS A 93 -8.01 5.47 2.06
CA LYS A 93 -8.72 5.99 0.89
C LYS A 93 -8.07 5.48 -0.38
N ALA A 94 -8.89 5.16 -1.37
CA ALA A 94 -8.43 4.96 -2.73
C ALA A 94 -7.69 6.20 -3.25
N LEU A 95 -6.60 6.00 -3.98
CA LEU A 95 -5.87 7.06 -4.63
C LEU A 95 -6.68 7.67 -5.79
N PRO A 96 -6.47 8.96 -6.13
CA PRO A 96 -7.18 9.61 -7.22
C PRO A 96 -7.08 8.83 -8.53
N GLY A 97 -8.24 8.46 -9.08
CA GLY A 97 -8.31 7.72 -10.34
C GLY A 97 -8.22 6.19 -10.23
N ALA A 98 -7.91 5.60 -9.07
CA ALA A 98 -7.84 4.15 -8.87
C ALA A 98 -9.16 3.46 -9.22
N ASN A 99 -10.27 3.92 -8.63
CA ASN A 99 -11.62 3.39 -8.92
C ASN A 99 -12.02 3.60 -10.39
N ARG A 100 -11.67 4.75 -10.98
CA ARG A 100 -11.95 5.03 -12.40
C ARG A 100 -11.21 4.04 -13.30
N LEU A 101 -9.94 3.76 -13.00
CA LEU A 101 -9.11 2.81 -13.75
C LEU A 101 -9.68 1.39 -13.66
N ILE A 102 -9.95 0.91 -12.44
CA ILE A 102 -10.51 -0.43 -12.21
C ILE A 102 -11.83 -0.59 -12.95
N ASN A 103 -12.74 0.38 -12.82
CA ASN A 103 -14.03 0.35 -13.51
C ASN A 103 -13.87 0.37 -15.05
N HIS A 104 -12.93 1.16 -15.56
CA HIS A 104 -12.64 1.21 -17.00
C HIS A 104 -12.13 -0.15 -17.52
N LEU A 105 -11.14 -0.74 -16.85
CA LEU A 105 -10.57 -2.03 -17.23
C LEU A 105 -11.61 -3.16 -17.16
N ARG A 106 -12.43 -3.16 -16.11
CA ARG A 106 -13.54 -4.08 -15.93
C ARG A 106 -14.58 -3.93 -17.06
N GLY A 107 -14.99 -2.70 -17.37
CA GLY A 107 -15.94 -2.41 -18.45
C GLY A 107 -15.47 -2.84 -19.84
N HIS A 108 -14.16 -3.01 -20.02
CA HIS A 108 -13.54 -3.50 -21.26
C HIS A 108 -13.13 -4.98 -21.21
N ASN A 109 -13.54 -5.72 -20.18
CA ASN A 109 -13.21 -7.14 -19.97
C ASN A 109 -11.69 -7.41 -19.96
N VAL A 110 -10.90 -6.48 -19.41
CA VAL A 110 -9.45 -6.67 -19.24
C VAL A 110 -9.21 -7.47 -17.96
N ARG A 111 -8.45 -8.57 -18.06
CA ARG A 111 -8.07 -9.39 -16.89
C ARG A 111 -7.14 -8.58 -15.97
N MET A 112 -7.46 -8.56 -14.68
CA MET A 112 -6.69 -7.86 -13.66
C MET A 112 -6.26 -8.83 -12.56
N ALA A 113 -5.09 -8.59 -11.97
CA ALA A 113 -4.63 -9.24 -10.75
C ALA A 113 -4.00 -8.20 -9.82
N LEU A 114 -4.02 -8.47 -8.52
CA LEU A 114 -3.34 -7.67 -7.51
C LEU A 114 -2.00 -8.31 -7.14
N ALA A 115 -0.95 -7.51 -7.04
CA ALA A 115 0.34 -7.88 -6.47
C ALA A 115 0.61 -7.01 -5.24
N SER A 116 0.96 -7.59 -4.10
CA SER A 116 1.29 -6.84 -2.89
C SER A 116 2.21 -7.69 -2.01
N ASN A 117 3.09 -7.01 -1.26
CA ASN A 117 3.94 -7.61 -0.22
C ASN A 117 3.21 -7.72 1.13
N SER A 118 1.98 -7.22 1.22
CA SER A 118 1.12 -7.42 2.39
C SER A 118 0.60 -8.86 2.44
N SER A 119 0.36 -9.38 3.66
CA SER A 119 -0.33 -10.67 3.80
C SER A 119 -1.77 -10.58 3.32
N ARG A 120 -2.39 -11.72 3.02
CA ARG A 120 -3.79 -11.77 2.56
C ARG A 120 -4.74 -11.11 3.54
N GLU A 121 -4.57 -11.36 4.84
CA GLU A 121 -5.42 -10.82 5.90
C GLU A 121 -5.35 -9.29 5.94
N ILE A 122 -4.14 -8.73 5.77
CA ILE A 122 -3.93 -7.28 5.72
C ILE A 122 -4.51 -6.68 4.44
N ILE A 123 -4.36 -7.36 3.30
CA ILE A 123 -4.99 -6.94 2.04
C ILE A 123 -6.51 -6.88 2.22
N GLU A 124 -7.11 -7.94 2.76
CA GLU A 124 -8.55 -8.02 3.01
C GLU A 124 -9.03 -6.91 3.94
N SER A 125 -8.29 -6.64 5.02
CA SER A 125 -8.57 -5.51 5.92
C SER A 125 -8.54 -4.17 5.19
N LYS A 126 -7.50 -3.89 4.39
CA LYS A 126 -7.34 -2.64 3.61
C LYS A 126 -8.45 -2.44 2.58
N ILE A 127 -8.88 -3.50 1.91
CA ILE A 127 -9.89 -3.42 0.84
C ILE A 127 -11.33 -3.50 1.37
N SER A 128 -11.56 -4.02 2.58
CA SER A 128 -12.90 -4.23 3.14
C SER A 128 -13.74 -2.94 3.22
N CYS A 129 -13.08 -1.79 3.39
CA CYS A 129 -13.73 -0.48 3.47
C CYS A 129 -13.80 0.24 2.11
N GLN A 130 -13.28 -0.34 1.02
CA GLN A 130 -13.25 0.30 -0.29
C GLN A 130 -14.49 -0.02 -1.10
N THR A 131 -15.26 1.02 -1.41
CA THR A 131 -16.43 0.88 -2.29
C THR A 131 -16.00 0.85 -3.75
N GLY A 132 -16.40 -0.21 -4.48
CA GLY A 132 -16.24 -0.30 -5.94
C GLY A 132 -14.87 -0.76 -6.45
N MET A 133 -13.97 -1.20 -5.57
CA MET A 133 -12.59 -1.54 -5.95
C MET A 133 -12.39 -3.02 -6.33
N PHE A 134 -13.11 -3.97 -5.69
CA PHE A 134 -12.81 -5.41 -5.84
C PHE A 134 -13.99 -6.40 -5.80
N VAL A 135 -15.24 -5.94 -5.93
CA VAL A 135 -16.39 -6.87 -6.11
C VAL A 135 -16.55 -7.24 -7.57
#